data_AF-A0A8S8Z3K8-F1
#
_entry.id   AF-A0A8S8Z3K8-F1
#
_cell.length_a   1.000
_cell.length_b   1.000
_cell.length_c   1.000
_cell.angle_alpha   90.00
_cell.angle_beta   90.00
_cell.angle_gamma   90.00
#
_symmetry.space_group_name_H-M   'P 1'
#
loop_
_entity.id
_entity.type
_entity.pdbx_description
1 polymer ?
#
loop_
_entity_poly.entity_id
_entity_poly.type
_entity_poly.pdbx_seq_one_letter_code
_entity_poly.pdbx_strand_id
1 'polypeptide(L)'
;MEAVAAEDDSEVVEAEQDDAVVDLEPEFEVPSPNAVLEDAGDALIHELDKAEPSVQGDLLTIQARVEDLERMIGTILRGHGGRWGSEEEVLLIRLAERRGWPLERDEVRSRVIGVATNIAEIKGAEIGDGPKQRVDSVEALDRVRERMRYAETLISETNEE
;
A
#
# COMPACT_ATOMS: atom_id res chain seq x y z
N MET A 1 -43.02 -24.30 -53.88
CA MET A 1 -41.61 -24.48 -54.30
C MET A 1 -41.24 -23.16 -54.94
N GLU A 2 -40.30 -22.36 -54.45
CA GLU A 2 -38.97 -22.66 -53.90
C GLU A 2 -38.45 -21.36 -53.22
N ALA A 3 -38.16 -21.40 -51.91
CA ALA A 3 -36.85 -21.14 -51.26
C ALA A 3 -36.18 -19.79 -51.64
N VAL A 4 -36.37 -18.72 -50.84
CA VAL A 4 -35.46 -18.23 -49.77
C VAL A 4 -34.06 -17.84 -50.29
N ALA A 5 -33.91 -16.57 -50.63
CA ALA A 5 -32.61 -15.90 -50.71
C ALA A 5 -32.28 -15.33 -49.32
N ALA A 6 -31.12 -15.70 -48.81
CA ALA A 6 -30.54 -15.20 -47.58
C ALA A 6 -29.95 -13.82 -47.82
N GLU A 7 -30.25 -12.85 -46.96
CA GLU A 7 -29.36 -11.72 -46.71
C GLU A 7 -29.11 -11.64 -45.20
N ASP A 8 -27.84 -11.86 -44.89
CA ASP A 8 -27.17 -11.80 -43.60
C ASP A 8 -27.01 -10.31 -43.24
N ASP A 9 -27.79 -9.83 -42.28
CA ASP A 9 -27.60 -8.50 -41.69
C ASP A 9 -27.07 -8.70 -40.26
N SER A 10 -25.79 -9.05 -40.17
CA SER A 10 -25.07 -9.05 -38.91
C SER A 10 -24.77 -7.60 -38.54
N GLU A 11 -25.68 -7.00 -37.78
CA GLU A 11 -25.50 -5.70 -37.14
C GLU A 11 -24.23 -5.73 -36.27
N VAL A 12 -23.15 -5.16 -36.79
CA VAL A 12 -21.92 -4.90 -36.04
C VAL A 12 -22.24 -3.76 -35.07
N VAL A 13 -22.61 -4.13 -33.85
CA VAL A 13 -22.66 -3.19 -32.73
C VAL A 13 -21.23 -2.78 -32.42
N GLU A 14 -20.82 -1.62 -32.92
CA GLU A 14 -19.62 -0.93 -32.45
C GLU A 14 -19.82 -0.64 -30.97
N ALA A 15 -19.23 -1.50 -30.13
CA ALA A 15 -19.11 -1.23 -28.71
C ALA A 15 -18.20 0.00 -28.58
N GLU A 16 -18.81 1.15 -28.37
CA GLU A 16 -18.12 2.33 -27.87
C GLU A 16 -17.50 1.92 -26.54
N GLN A 17 -16.21 1.57 -26.57
CA GLN A 17 -15.38 1.48 -25.38
C GLN A 17 -15.27 2.90 -24.86
N ASP A 18 -16.24 3.24 -24.02
CA ASP A 18 -16.20 4.41 -23.15
C ASP A 18 -15.00 4.17 -22.22
N ASP A 19 -13.83 4.61 -22.69
CA ASP A 19 -12.57 4.70 -21.95
C ASP A 19 -12.73 5.84 -20.94
N ALA A 20 -13.75 5.72 -20.09
CA ALA A 20 -13.95 6.54 -18.92
C ALA A 20 -12.78 6.23 -18.00
N VAL A 21 -11.73 7.04 -18.14
CA VAL A 21 -10.66 7.15 -17.16
C VAL A 21 -11.36 7.51 -15.85
N VAL A 22 -11.69 6.49 -15.06
CA VAL A 22 -12.19 6.67 -13.70
C VAL A 22 -11.04 7.33 -12.97
N ASP A 23 -11.18 8.63 -12.72
CA ASP A 23 -10.32 9.37 -11.82
C ASP A 23 -10.61 8.79 -10.43
N LEU A 24 -9.99 7.64 -10.13
CA LEU A 24 -10.05 7.02 -8.82
C LEU A 24 -9.40 8.03 -7.88
N GLU A 25 -10.24 8.74 -7.12
CA GLU A 25 -9.76 9.51 -5.99
C GLU A 25 -8.76 8.65 -5.22
N PRO A 26 -7.60 9.20 -4.81
CA PRO A 26 -6.56 8.39 -4.20
C PRO A 26 -7.14 7.73 -2.93
N GLU A 27 -7.33 6.41 -3.00
CA GLU A 27 -8.04 5.59 -1.99
C GLU A 27 -7.54 5.85 -0.56
N PHE A 28 -6.24 6.16 -0.44
CA PHE A 28 -5.56 6.39 0.83
C PHE A 28 -5.78 7.77 1.47
N GLU A 29 -6.30 8.77 0.75
CA GLU A 29 -6.57 10.11 1.31
C GLU A 29 -7.98 10.27 1.89
N VAL A 30 -8.86 9.32 1.63
CA VAL A 30 -10.18 9.28 2.25
C VAL A 30 -10.01 9.11 3.76
N PRO A 31 -10.59 9.99 4.59
CA PRO A 31 -10.50 9.87 6.04
C PRO A 31 -11.05 8.52 6.52
N SER A 32 -10.31 7.86 7.41
CA SER A 32 -10.79 6.64 8.06
C SER A 32 -12.09 6.89 8.86
N PRO A 33 -12.96 5.87 8.99
CA PRO A 33 -14.12 5.94 9.87
C PRO A 33 -13.72 6.28 11.31
N ASN A 34 -14.59 6.99 12.05
CA ASN A 34 -14.28 7.43 13.41
C ASN A 34 -13.90 6.27 14.37
N ALA A 35 -14.49 5.09 14.18
CA ALA A 35 -14.16 3.90 14.97
C ALA A 35 -12.68 3.48 14.83
N VAL A 36 -12.07 3.69 13.66
CA VAL A 36 -10.64 3.40 13.42
C VAL A 36 -9.77 4.40 14.18
N LEU A 37 -10.17 5.68 14.21
CA LEU A 37 -9.45 6.72 14.94
C LEU A 37 -9.56 6.53 16.46
N GLU A 38 -10.73 6.10 16.94
CA GLU A 38 -10.95 5.76 18.34
C GLU A 38 -10.08 4.56 18.76
N ASP A 39 -10.09 3.48 17.98
CA ASP A 39 -9.26 2.29 18.23
C ASP A 39 -7.76 2.62 18.20
N ALA A 40 -7.32 3.43 17.24
CA ALA A 40 -5.93 3.91 17.17
C ALA A 40 -5.56 4.74 18.41
N GLY A 41 -6.48 5.60 18.87
CA GLY A 41 -6.31 6.38 20.09
C GLY A 41 -6.18 5.49 21.33
N ASP A 42 -7.05 4.49 21.47
CA ASP A 42 -7.03 3.53 22.57
C ASP A 42 -5.76 2.67 22.56
N ALA A 43 -5.30 2.25 21.38
CA ALA A 43 -4.06 1.48 21.21
C ALA A 43 -2.81 2.30 21.63
N LEU A 44 -2.79 3.60 21.37
CA LEU A 44 -1.72 4.50 21.82
C LEU A 44 -1.65 4.58 23.35
N ILE A 45 -2.79 4.54 24.05
CA ILE A 45 -2.86 4.65 25.52
C ILE A 45 -3.06 3.31 26.22
N HIS A 46 -2.95 2.20 25.49
CA HIS A 46 -3.12 0.88 26.08
C HIS A 46 -2.04 0.61 27.15
N GLU A 47 -2.44 0.24 28.37
CA GLU A 47 -1.54 0.06 29.53
C GLU A 47 -0.69 1.30 29.87
N LEU A 48 -1.21 2.50 29.57
CA LEU A 48 -0.53 3.78 29.87
C LEU A 48 -0.12 3.88 31.35
N ASP A 49 -0.90 3.31 32.26
CA ASP A 49 -0.65 3.30 33.70
C ASP A 49 0.65 2.58 34.11
N LYS A 50 1.14 1.68 33.26
CA LYS A 50 2.40 0.95 33.48
C LYS A 50 3.63 1.67 32.94
N ALA A 51 3.44 2.64 32.05
CA ALA A 51 4.52 3.42 31.45
C ALA A 51 5.05 4.49 32.42
N GLU A 52 6.29 4.94 32.21
CA GLU A 52 6.84 6.04 32.99
C GLU A 52 6.07 7.35 32.73
N PRO A 53 5.93 8.27 33.71
CA PRO A 53 5.16 9.50 33.56
C PRO A 53 5.53 10.36 32.33
N SER A 54 6.81 10.30 31.93
CA SER A 54 7.27 11.00 30.74
C SER A 54 6.75 10.38 29.44
N VAL A 55 6.79 9.04 29.31
CA VAL A 55 6.18 8.30 28.22
C VAL A 55 4.66 8.53 28.18
N GLN A 56 4.01 8.56 29.36
CA GLN A 56 2.57 8.83 29.44
C GLN A 56 2.18 10.18 28.83
N GLY A 57 2.92 11.24 29.20
CA GLY A 57 2.68 12.59 28.68
C GLY A 57 2.90 12.68 27.17
N ASP A 58 3.95 12.03 26.66
CA ASP A 58 4.27 11.99 25.24
C ASP A 58 3.16 11.28 24.44
N LEU A 59 2.72 10.10 24.91
CA LEU A 59 1.66 9.33 24.27
C LEU A 59 0.31 10.06 24.28
N LEU A 60 -0.06 10.74 25.38
CA LEU A 60 -1.29 11.56 25.43
C LEU A 60 -1.24 12.74 24.45
N THR A 61 -0.08 13.36 24.31
CA THR A 61 0.12 14.45 23.33
C THR A 61 -0.09 13.96 21.90
N ILE A 62 0.36 12.74 21.61
CA ILE A 62 0.21 12.10 20.31
C ILE A 62 -1.23 11.61 20.08
N GLN A 63 -1.87 11.03 21.10
CA GLN A 63 -3.26 10.58 21.07
C GLN A 63 -4.22 11.73 20.68
N ALA A 64 -4.01 12.93 21.22
CA ALA A 64 -4.80 14.11 20.86
C ALA A 64 -4.68 14.52 19.37
N ARG A 65 -3.78 13.88 18.62
CA ARG A 65 -3.43 14.19 17.23
C ARG A 65 -3.55 12.97 16.32
N VAL A 66 -4.36 11.97 16.70
CA VAL A 66 -4.55 10.74 15.91
C VAL A 66 -5.04 11.01 14.50
N GLU A 67 -5.89 12.02 14.29
CA GLU A 67 -6.30 12.43 12.93
C GLU A 67 -5.12 12.92 12.09
N ASP A 68 -4.17 13.64 12.69
CA ASP A 68 -2.96 14.06 11.98
C ASP A 68 -2.03 12.87 11.70
N LEU A 69 -1.99 11.86 12.59
CA LEU A 69 -1.27 10.61 12.36
C LEU A 69 -1.83 9.86 11.16
N GLU A 70 -3.16 9.66 11.13
CA GLU A 70 -3.86 9.00 10.03
C GLU A 70 -3.63 9.74 8.70
N ARG A 71 -3.71 11.07 8.70
CA ARG A 71 -3.44 11.88 7.51
C ARG A 71 -2.00 11.74 7.03
N MET A 72 -1.02 11.68 7.94
CA MET A 72 0.37 11.42 7.59
C MET A 72 0.53 10.06 6.92
N ILE A 73 -0.11 9.02 7.46
CA ILE A 73 -0.08 7.66 6.91
C ILE A 73 -0.70 7.64 5.52
N GLY A 74 -1.89 8.22 5.32
CA GLY A 74 -2.52 8.31 4.01
C GLY A 74 -1.66 9.01 2.96
N THR A 75 -0.98 10.09 3.35
CA THR A 75 -0.03 10.81 2.49
C THR A 75 1.16 9.91 2.11
N ILE A 76 1.70 9.15 3.06
CA ILE A 76 2.82 8.24 2.82
C ILE A 76 2.40 7.11 1.88
N LEU A 77 1.26 6.46 2.13
CA LEU A 77 0.72 5.39 1.30
C LEU A 77 0.52 5.85 -0.15
N ARG A 78 -0.08 7.04 -0.35
CA ARG A 78 -0.20 7.64 -1.68
C ARG A 78 1.16 7.82 -2.36
N GLY A 79 2.16 8.32 -1.63
CA GLY A 79 3.50 8.55 -2.16
C GLY A 79 4.30 7.28 -2.48
N HIS A 80 3.99 6.16 -1.82
CA HIS A 80 4.77 4.91 -1.89
C HIS A 80 4.06 3.77 -2.60
N GLY A 81 2.89 4.06 -3.22
CA GLY A 81 2.12 3.11 -4.01
C GLY A 81 1.36 2.11 -3.15
N GLY A 82 0.85 2.54 -2.00
CA GLY A 82 0.09 1.69 -1.07
C GLY A 82 0.93 0.75 -0.22
N ARG A 83 2.27 0.84 -0.28
CA ARG A 83 3.17 -0.01 0.53
C ARG A 83 3.44 0.60 1.89
N TRP A 84 3.59 -0.26 2.90
CA TRP A 84 3.96 0.12 4.25
C TRP A 84 4.95 -0.88 4.86
N GLY A 85 6.21 -0.47 4.98
CA GLY A 85 7.26 -1.24 5.63
C GLY A 85 8.24 -0.35 6.40
N SER A 86 9.45 -0.85 6.62
CA SER A 86 10.46 -0.17 7.45
C SER A 86 10.84 1.21 6.90
N GLU A 87 10.82 1.40 5.58
CA GLU A 87 11.15 2.70 4.96
C GLU A 87 10.07 3.76 5.27
N GLU A 88 8.80 3.36 5.16
CA GLU A 88 7.64 4.21 5.44
C GLU A 88 7.49 4.51 6.94
N GLU A 89 7.76 3.54 7.81
CA GLU A 89 7.81 3.74 9.26
C GLU A 89 8.88 4.79 9.64
N VAL A 90 10.09 4.67 9.08
CA VAL A 90 11.16 5.65 9.29
C VAL A 90 10.77 7.03 8.75
N LEU A 91 10.10 7.10 7.59
CA LEU A 91 9.61 8.34 7.02
C LEU A 91 8.57 9.00 7.93
N LEU A 92 7.62 8.22 8.46
CA LEU A 92 6.60 8.68 9.40
C LEU A 92 7.25 9.33 10.62
N ILE A 93 8.21 8.63 11.26
CA ILE A 93 8.90 9.14 12.44
C ILE A 93 9.61 10.46 12.12
N ARG A 94 10.36 10.52 11.02
CA ARG A 94 11.06 11.75 10.60
C ARG A 94 10.08 12.91 10.36
N LEU A 95 8.93 12.63 9.75
CA LEU A 95 7.92 13.65 9.48
C LEU A 95 7.29 14.16 10.77
N ALA A 96 6.96 13.26 11.69
CA ALA A 96 6.37 13.57 12.98
C ALA A 96 7.35 14.36 13.88
N GLU A 97 8.62 13.95 13.95
CA GLU A 97 9.69 14.69 14.65
C GLU A 97 9.85 16.10 14.07
N ARG A 98 9.84 16.25 12.74
CA ARG A 98 9.87 17.58 12.08
C ARG A 98 8.67 18.45 12.45
N ARG A 99 7.53 17.84 12.77
CA ARG A 99 6.30 18.51 13.25
C ARG A 99 6.27 18.69 14.77
N GLY A 100 7.37 18.40 15.46
CA GLY A 100 7.52 18.58 16.90
C GLY A 100 6.79 17.54 17.75
N TRP A 101 6.63 16.31 17.25
CA TRP A 101 6.06 15.22 18.04
C TRP A 101 7.09 14.70 19.06
N PRO A 102 6.70 14.41 20.31
CA PRO A 102 7.60 13.93 21.36
C PRO A 102 7.93 12.44 21.14
N LEU A 103 8.89 12.17 20.27
CA LEU A 103 9.27 10.82 19.84
C LEU A 103 10.69 10.44 20.30
N GLU A 104 11.22 11.09 21.34
CA GLU A 104 12.60 10.87 21.77
C GLU A 104 12.82 9.47 22.37
N ARG A 105 11.77 8.88 22.94
CA ARG A 105 11.79 7.60 23.63
C ARG A 105 11.39 6.46 22.70
N ASP A 106 12.17 5.39 22.71
CA ASP A 106 11.94 4.23 21.83
C ASP A 106 10.60 3.54 22.10
N GLU A 107 10.12 3.55 23.34
CA GLU A 107 8.79 3.02 23.70
C GLU A 107 7.67 3.80 23.00
N VAL A 108 7.77 5.14 22.97
CA VAL A 108 6.78 6.00 22.29
C VAL A 108 6.83 5.75 20.78
N ARG A 109 8.03 5.72 20.18
CA ARG A 109 8.22 5.42 18.75
C ARG A 109 7.62 4.07 18.39
N SER A 110 7.94 3.03 19.15
CA SER A 110 7.47 1.67 18.90
C SER A 110 5.95 1.59 18.90
N ARG A 111 5.31 2.32 19.83
CA ARG A 111 3.85 2.35 19.93
C ARG A 111 3.20 3.10 18.78
N VAL A 112 3.75 4.25 18.41
CA VAL A 112 3.29 5.03 17.25
C VAL A 112 3.44 4.24 15.96
N ILE A 113 4.55 3.52 15.79
CA ILE A 113 4.77 2.63 14.63
C ILE A 113 3.70 1.53 14.61
N GLY A 114 3.48 0.82 15.72
CA GLY A 114 2.48 -0.23 15.78
C GLY A 114 1.07 0.26 15.42
N VAL A 115 0.66 1.42 15.96
CA VAL A 115 -0.63 2.03 15.64
C VAL A 115 -0.69 2.48 14.18
N ALA A 116 0.40 3.04 13.65
CA ALA A 116 0.46 3.45 12.26
C ALA A 116 0.35 2.27 11.29
N THR A 117 0.99 1.14 11.61
CA THR A 117 0.89 -0.10 10.84
C THR A 117 -0.53 -0.64 10.85
N ASN A 118 -1.23 -0.62 12.00
CA ASN A 118 -2.65 -1.01 12.06
C ASN A 118 -3.53 -0.09 11.19
N ILE A 119 -3.33 1.23 11.24
CA ILE A 119 -4.07 2.18 10.40
C ILE A 119 -3.77 1.92 8.91
N ALA A 120 -2.51 1.69 8.55
CA ALA A 120 -2.11 1.40 7.18
C ALA A 120 -2.77 0.11 6.67
N GLU A 121 -2.78 -0.95 7.48
CA GLU A 121 -3.44 -2.21 7.17
C GLU A 121 -4.95 -2.02 6.93
N ILE A 122 -5.64 -1.29 7.82
CA ILE A 122 -7.08 -0.99 7.68
C ILE A 122 -7.35 -0.17 6.40
N LYS A 123 -6.41 0.70 6.01
CA LYS A 123 -6.45 1.45 4.75
C LYS A 123 -6.13 0.62 3.51
N GLY A 124 -5.85 -0.67 3.65
CA GLY A 124 -5.56 -1.57 2.52
C GLY A 124 -4.11 -1.54 2.06
N ALA A 125 -3.17 -1.11 2.91
CA ALA A 125 -1.77 -1.10 2.56
C ALA A 125 -1.17 -2.51 2.41
N GLU A 126 -0.24 -2.66 1.47
CA GLU A 126 0.61 -3.84 1.38
C GLU A 126 1.66 -3.80 2.50
N ILE A 127 1.45 -4.60 3.55
CA ILE A 127 2.32 -4.62 4.73
C ILE A 127 3.57 -5.46 4.50
N GLY A 128 4.71 -4.89 4.87
CA GLY A 128 5.99 -5.58 5.01
C GLY A 128 7.06 -5.11 4.04
N ASP A 129 8.31 -5.48 4.34
CA ASP A 129 9.49 -5.17 3.51
C ASP A 129 9.61 -6.12 2.31
N GLY A 130 8.49 -6.40 1.62
CA GLY A 130 8.47 -7.21 0.40
C GLY A 130 9.55 -6.78 -0.60
N PRO A 131 9.98 -7.67 -1.53
CA PRO A 131 11.14 -7.41 -2.38
C PRO A 131 11.04 -6.03 -3.00
N LYS A 132 12.01 -5.17 -2.68
CA LYS A 132 12.08 -3.73 -3.04
C LYS A 132 12.14 -3.44 -4.54
N GLN A 133 11.76 -4.38 -5.40
CA GLN A 133 11.72 -4.13 -6.82
C GLN A 133 10.53 -3.23 -7.15
N ARG A 134 10.81 -1.92 -7.30
CA ARG A 134 10.45 -1.32 -8.58
C ARG A 134 11.06 -2.26 -9.62
N VAL A 135 10.23 -3.11 -10.22
CA VAL A 135 10.68 -3.98 -11.28
C VAL A 135 11.10 -3.04 -12.40
N ASP A 136 12.41 -2.87 -12.60
CA ASP A 136 12.90 -2.33 -13.85
C ASP A 136 12.46 -3.33 -14.91
N SER A 137 11.40 -3.00 -15.63
CA SER A 137 10.77 -3.88 -16.61
C SER A 137 11.79 -4.41 -17.62
N VAL A 138 12.87 -3.67 -17.87
CA VAL A 138 13.97 -4.09 -18.74
C VAL A 138 14.76 -5.23 -18.11
N GLU A 139 15.20 -5.07 -16.85
CA GLU A 139 15.99 -6.09 -16.14
C GLU A 139 15.19 -7.38 -15.89
N ALA A 140 13.89 -7.25 -15.64
CA ALA A 140 13.00 -8.42 -15.49
C ALA A 140 12.78 -9.15 -16.81
N LEU A 141 12.57 -8.43 -17.91
CA LEU A 141 12.45 -9.03 -19.24
C LEU A 141 13.76 -9.69 -19.67
N ASP A 142 14.91 -9.13 -19.33
CA ASP A 142 16.21 -9.73 -19.64
C ASP A 142 16.44 -11.04 -18.87
N ARG A 143 16.07 -11.09 -17.58
CA ARG A 143 16.07 -12.35 -16.82
C ARG A 143 15.15 -13.41 -17.42
N VAL A 144 13.94 -13.01 -17.84
CA VAL A 144 12.98 -13.93 -18.48
C VAL A 144 13.53 -14.45 -19.81
N ARG A 145 14.11 -13.58 -20.64
CA ARG A 145 14.74 -13.95 -21.92
C ARG A 145 15.92 -14.89 -21.74
N GLU A 146 16.76 -14.66 -20.74
CA GLU A 146 17.90 -15.54 -20.43
C GLU A 146 17.42 -16.92 -19.97
N ARG A 147 16.37 -16.98 -19.15
CA ARG A 147 15.74 -18.23 -18.72
C ARG A 147 15.14 -19.02 -19.89
N MET A 148 14.47 -18.34 -20.82
CA MET A 148 13.90 -18.94 -22.02
C MET A 148 14.97 -19.49 -22.95
N ARG A 149 16.06 -18.73 -23.19
CA ARG A 149 17.19 -19.20 -24.00
C ARG A 149 17.86 -20.43 -23.39
N TYR A 150 18.02 -20.45 -22.07
CA TYR A 150 18.55 -21.62 -21.36
C TYR A 150 17.61 -22.84 -21.44
N ALA A 151 16.30 -22.62 -21.40
CA ALA A 151 15.34 -23.70 -21.61
C ALA A 151 15.41 -24.23 -23.06
N GLU A 152 15.59 -23.36 -24.06
CA GLU A 152 15.76 -23.73 -25.46
C GLU A 152 17.01 -24.59 -25.71
N THR A 153 18.14 -24.32 -25.02
CA THR A 153 19.34 -25.16 -25.14
C THR A 153 19.10 -26.56 -24.58
N LEU A 154 18.43 -26.66 -23.42
CA LEU A 154 18.11 -27.96 -22.82
C LEU A 154 17.14 -28.78 -23.68
N ILE A 155 16.15 -28.12 -24.30
CA ILE A 155 15.19 -28.78 -25.21
C ILE A 155 15.89 -29.25 -26.49
N SER A 156 16.86 -28.47 -27.00
CA SER A 156 17.61 -28.81 -28.21
C SER A 156 18.56 -30.00 -27.99
N GLU A 157 19.22 -30.06 -26.83
CA GLU A 157 20.11 -31.19 -26.45
C GLU A 157 19.33 -32.49 -26.23
N THR A 158 18.04 -32.42 -25.88
CA THR A 158 17.19 -33.60 -25.65
C THR A 158 16.63 -34.21 -26.95
N ASN A 159 16.78 -33.53 -28.09
CA ASN A 159 16.25 -33.97 -29.39
C ASN A 159 17.31 -34.59 -30.33
N GLU A 160 18.55 -34.79 -29.85
CA GLU A 160 19.66 -35.40 -30.61
C GLU A 160 19.92 -36.89 -30.27
N GLU A 161 18.99 -37.60 -29.63
CA GLU A 161 19.00 -39.07 -29.42
C GLU A 161 17.97 -39.83 -30.26
#